data_AF-A0A6P9CWJ1-F1
#
_entry.id   AF-A0A6P9CWJ1-F1
#
_cell.length_a   1.000
_cell.length_b   1.000
_cell.length_c   1.000
_cell.angle_alpha   90.00
_cell.angle_beta   90.00
_cell.angle_gamma   90.00
#
_symmetry.space_group_name_H-M   'P 1'
#
loop_
_entity.id
_entity.type
_entity.pdbx_description
1 polymer ?
#
loop_
_entity_poly.entity_id
_entity_poly.type
_entity_poly.pdbx_seq_one_letter_code
_entity_poly.pdbx_strand_id
1 'polypeptide(L)'
;MEKDNLSNRGTLRPEQMPLRDEVTIGLEDAKPISSSTSKRKRKNSLSGMNICENSLRSSGEQVEMVGCAEGPQDRSPERVQDKDKIACELLGATTPSRLLPGPILSPKKRKLILHIDLNNTILVSDAITKQEPGAALNYYLSTVTWGKLSHTGEWQWVSESPSLHPPCQGAVSFYSQYGRNTKFTELPLGKTFRDLHRQHLKLLEWQGQPHPQLSVKGEQARHYHLVLPSFFHLLESLHREGREFAVIFRTFGTDLPRVLRAVSCALEGQHPGFPALGRISLPIDLRLGKIRCNKKKVALSHGAEQLSSDDGCRKMYAYFSSREGISGFQDHFEWWAKNNYSSQGGKPIWVDPQDPRVQHICIDDNIRLTDSDTIVHPQVFLGQGSDSTRTIPTSELYDICLVQTDLLEAIADVNYFCHCIKRCEENYESYLSRVGACT
;
A
#
# COMPACT_ATOMS: atom_id res chain seq x y z
N MET A 1 -13.41 61.75 38.06
CA MET A 1 -12.27 60.82 38.12
C MET A 1 -12.76 59.45 37.70
N GLU A 2 -12.40 59.09 36.48
CA GLU A 2 -12.31 57.78 35.82
C GLU A 2 -13.27 56.64 36.18
N LYS A 3 -14.12 56.33 35.18
CA LYS A 3 -14.36 54.97 34.68
C LYS A 3 -14.19 54.95 33.16
N ASP A 4 -13.86 53.75 32.68
CA ASP A 4 -13.90 53.23 31.30
C ASP A 4 -12.75 53.56 30.35
N ASN A 5 -12.03 52.50 29.95
CA ASN A 5 -11.39 52.37 28.64
C ASN A 5 -11.34 50.90 28.22
N LEU A 6 -12.24 50.51 27.32
CA LEU A 6 -12.04 49.44 26.34
C LEU A 6 -11.17 50.00 25.20
N SER A 7 -10.20 49.23 24.70
CA SER A 7 -10.04 48.92 23.26
C SER A 7 -8.74 48.17 22.98
N ASN A 8 -8.77 47.36 21.92
CA ASN A 8 -7.67 46.75 21.17
C ASN A 8 -6.92 45.54 21.76
N ARG A 9 -7.41 44.34 21.42
CA ARG A 9 -6.53 43.28 20.93
C ARG A 9 -7.05 42.75 19.60
N GLY A 10 -6.43 43.25 18.53
CA GLY A 10 -6.61 42.76 17.17
C GLY A 10 -6.14 41.31 17.03
N THR A 11 -6.88 40.60 16.20
CA THR A 11 -6.62 39.28 15.63
C THR A 11 -5.28 39.26 14.90
N LEU A 12 -4.32 38.48 15.41
CA LEU A 12 -3.11 38.11 14.67
C LEU A 12 -3.38 36.84 13.86
N ARG A 13 -3.24 36.97 12.53
CA ARG A 13 -3.22 35.88 11.56
C ARG A 13 -2.05 34.93 11.87
N PRO A 14 -2.14 33.62 11.58
CA PRO A 14 -0.95 32.77 11.59
C PRO A 14 -0.08 33.17 10.40
N GLU A 15 0.96 33.93 10.70
CA GLU A 15 2.11 34.14 9.81
C GLU A 15 2.79 32.80 9.53
N GLN A 16 3.24 32.69 8.29
CA GLN A 16 4.12 31.66 7.78
C GLN A 16 5.35 31.54 8.70
N MET A 17 5.61 30.34 9.22
CA MET A 17 6.90 30.01 9.82
C MET A 17 7.62 28.96 8.97
N PRO A 18 8.96 29.01 8.92
CA PRO A 18 9.73 28.55 7.78
C PRO A 18 9.92 27.03 7.84
N LEU A 19 9.79 26.41 6.66
CA LEU A 19 10.41 25.12 6.39
C LEU A 19 11.91 25.28 6.67
N ARG A 20 12.48 24.32 7.41
CA ARG A 20 13.94 24.19 7.46
C ARG A 20 14.43 24.06 6.03
N ASP A 21 15.34 24.94 5.64
CA ASP A 21 16.15 24.77 4.44
C ASP A 21 16.89 23.43 4.56
N GLU A 22 16.39 22.41 3.85
CA GLU A 22 17.18 21.23 3.57
C GLU A 22 18.02 21.52 2.33
N VAL A 23 19.32 21.50 2.57
CA VAL A 23 20.39 21.88 1.66
C VAL A 23 20.24 21.11 0.35
N THR A 24 20.04 21.84 -0.75
CA THR A 24 20.32 21.31 -2.09
C THR A 24 21.84 21.22 -2.22
N ILE A 25 22.42 20.06 -1.87
CA ILE A 25 23.85 19.84 -2.04
C ILE A 25 24.11 19.57 -3.52
N GLY A 26 24.80 20.49 -4.19
CA GLY A 26 25.41 20.24 -5.48
C GLY A 26 26.41 19.11 -5.37
N LEU A 27 26.25 18.08 -6.21
CA LEU A 27 27.12 16.91 -6.24
C LEU A 27 28.50 17.29 -6.79
N GLU A 28 29.41 17.64 -5.89
CA GLU A 28 30.82 17.22 -6.02
C GLU A 28 31.35 16.51 -4.77
N ASP A 29 30.61 16.45 -3.65
CA ASP A 29 31.05 15.75 -2.43
C ASP A 29 29.87 15.14 -1.64
N ALA A 30 29.27 14.06 -2.14
CA ALA A 30 28.31 13.28 -1.36
C ALA A 30 29.06 12.28 -0.45
N LYS A 31 29.47 12.73 0.74
CA LYS A 31 29.97 11.83 1.79
C LYS A 31 28.82 11.01 2.40
N PRO A 32 29.06 9.75 2.81
CA PRO A 32 28.09 8.96 3.56
C PRO A 32 27.59 9.74 4.78
N ILE A 33 26.31 9.60 5.15
CA ILE A 33 25.79 10.14 6.40
C ILE A 33 26.63 9.57 7.55
N SER A 34 27.49 10.40 8.15
CA SER A 34 28.44 9.98 9.17
C SER A 34 27.72 9.62 10.47
N SER A 35 28.09 8.50 11.08
CA SER A 35 27.63 8.07 12.41
C SER A 35 28.15 9.00 13.52
N SER A 36 27.55 10.18 13.68
CA SER A 36 27.94 11.12 14.74
C SER A 36 26.81 12.00 15.29
N THR A 37 25.57 11.52 15.32
CA THR A 37 24.52 12.10 16.18
C THR A 37 23.59 11.04 16.76
N SER A 38 24.14 10.09 17.53
CA SER A 38 23.36 9.23 18.44
C SER A 38 24.23 8.45 19.42
N LYS A 39 25.23 9.09 20.03
CA LYS A 39 25.81 8.59 21.29
C LYS A 39 25.08 9.22 22.47
N ARG A 40 24.04 8.54 22.98
CA ARG A 40 23.61 8.69 24.38
C ARG A 40 23.14 7.35 24.97
N LYS A 41 24.07 6.76 25.74
CA LYS A 41 23.92 5.84 26.89
C LYS A 41 23.01 4.61 26.70
N ARG A 42 23.61 3.50 26.23
CA ARG A 42 23.29 2.16 26.75
C ARG A 42 24.17 1.91 27.97
N LYS A 43 23.57 1.83 29.16
CA LYS A 43 24.20 1.22 30.33
C LYS A 43 23.76 -0.25 30.36
N ASN A 44 24.73 -1.14 30.26
CA ASN A 44 24.59 -2.55 30.57
C ASN A 44 24.39 -2.70 32.09
N SER A 45 23.45 -3.55 32.47
CA SER A 45 23.44 -4.21 33.77
C SER A 45 23.13 -5.68 33.53
N LEU A 46 24.21 -6.48 33.57
CA LEU A 46 24.22 -7.92 33.74
C LEU A 46 24.06 -8.23 35.24
N SER A 47 23.09 -9.07 35.56
CA SER A 47 23.00 -9.95 36.74
C SER A 47 21.87 -10.93 36.43
N GLY A 48 21.96 -12.24 36.49
CA GLY A 48 22.96 -13.20 36.91
C GLY A 48 22.20 -14.52 37.12
N MET A 49 22.80 -15.65 36.71
CA MET A 49 22.46 -17.05 37.09
C MET A 49 21.12 -17.62 36.52
N ASN A 50 21.01 -18.86 36.03
CA ASN A 50 21.75 -20.09 36.33
C ASN A 50 21.85 -21.05 35.14
N ILE A 51 22.89 -21.86 35.24
CA ILE A 51 23.32 -23.01 34.45
C ILE A 51 22.37 -24.21 34.66
N CYS A 52 22.14 -25.00 33.61
CA CYS A 52 22.08 -26.46 33.69
C CYS A 52 22.48 -27.04 32.32
N GLU A 53 23.70 -27.56 32.28
CA GLU A 53 24.18 -28.47 31.24
C GLU A 53 23.46 -29.82 31.35
N ASN A 54 23.20 -30.46 30.21
CA ASN A 54 23.42 -31.90 30.12
C ASN A 54 23.80 -32.29 28.69
N SER A 55 24.92 -33.00 28.63
CA SER A 55 25.56 -33.56 27.45
C SER A 55 24.73 -34.67 26.80
N LEU A 56 24.92 -34.89 25.50
CA LEU A 56 25.36 -36.20 24.95
C LEU A 56 25.75 -36.07 23.46
N ARG A 57 26.66 -36.96 23.07
CA ARG A 57 27.64 -36.89 21.97
C ARG A 57 27.18 -37.55 20.66
N SER A 58 27.90 -37.19 19.58
CA SER A 58 28.29 -38.00 18.39
C SER A 58 27.15 -38.34 17.42
N SER A 59 27.27 -38.36 16.09
CA SER A 59 28.36 -38.62 15.12
C SER A 59 27.90 -37.95 13.79
N GLY A 60 28.70 -37.44 12.86
CA GLY A 60 29.91 -38.00 12.25
C GLY A 60 29.55 -38.88 11.04
N GLU A 61 29.23 -38.29 9.89
CA GLU A 61 29.26 -39.00 8.59
C GLU A 61 29.40 -38.02 7.40
N GLN A 62 30.52 -38.14 6.69
CA GLN A 62 30.77 -37.63 5.35
C GLN A 62 30.33 -38.69 4.34
N VAL A 63 29.67 -38.29 3.25
CA VAL A 63 29.63 -39.08 2.00
C VAL A 63 29.69 -38.13 0.80
N GLU A 64 30.72 -38.33 -0.03
CA GLU A 64 30.86 -37.81 -1.40
C GLU A 64 29.82 -38.41 -2.35
N MET A 65 29.32 -37.63 -3.32
CA MET A 65 28.79 -38.18 -4.57
C MET A 65 29.10 -37.26 -5.77
N VAL A 66 30.13 -37.66 -6.52
CA VAL A 66 30.21 -37.88 -7.97
C VAL A 66 29.35 -37.00 -8.90
N GLY A 67 30.02 -36.31 -9.83
CA GLY A 67 29.44 -35.66 -11.01
C GLY A 67 29.31 -36.56 -12.24
N CYS A 68 28.55 -36.06 -13.22
CA CYS A 68 28.47 -36.38 -14.66
C CYS A 68 27.13 -35.78 -15.15
N ALA A 69 26.89 -35.26 -16.36
CA ALA A 69 27.65 -34.75 -17.50
C ALA A 69 26.60 -34.05 -18.39
N GLU A 70 27.02 -33.14 -19.27
CA GLU A 70 26.17 -32.31 -20.15
C GLU A 70 25.59 -33.03 -21.38
N GLY A 71 24.41 -32.55 -21.83
CA GLY A 71 24.03 -32.37 -23.25
C GLY A 71 22.87 -33.24 -23.80
N PRO A 72 22.18 -32.85 -24.90
CA PRO A 72 22.05 -31.51 -25.53
C PRO A 72 20.59 -31.11 -25.85
N GLN A 73 20.47 -29.89 -26.41
CA GLN A 73 19.28 -29.17 -26.87
C GLN A 73 18.54 -29.85 -28.05
N ASP A 74 17.24 -29.51 -28.16
CA ASP A 74 16.58 -28.92 -29.35
C ASP A 74 15.29 -29.65 -29.79
N ARG A 75 14.17 -28.91 -29.81
CA ARG A 75 13.10 -28.86 -30.84
C ARG A 75 11.80 -28.23 -30.34
N SER A 76 11.32 -27.28 -31.16
CA SER A 76 10.10 -26.47 -31.04
C SER A 76 8.81 -27.25 -31.41
N PRO A 77 7.60 -26.67 -31.20
CA PRO A 77 6.34 -27.41 -31.08
C PRO A 77 5.50 -27.46 -32.36
N GLU A 78 4.82 -28.59 -32.59
CA GLU A 78 3.79 -28.72 -33.62
C GLU A 78 2.39 -28.40 -33.07
N ARG A 79 1.68 -27.55 -33.83
CA ARG A 79 0.25 -27.23 -33.71
C ARG A 79 -0.60 -28.44 -34.07
N VAL A 80 -1.60 -28.74 -33.26
CA VAL A 80 -2.80 -29.46 -33.71
C VAL A 80 -4.01 -28.56 -33.47
N GLN A 81 -4.64 -28.15 -34.56
CA GLN A 81 -5.97 -27.55 -34.59
C GLN A 81 -6.98 -28.70 -34.61
N ASP A 82 -7.94 -28.71 -33.71
CA ASP A 82 -9.18 -29.47 -33.91
C ASP A 82 -10.37 -28.54 -33.79
N LYS A 83 -11.06 -28.41 -34.92
CA LYS A 83 -12.42 -27.91 -35.05
C LYS A 83 -13.31 -29.13 -34.91
N ASP A 84 -14.37 -29.07 -34.12
CA ASP A 84 -15.56 -29.81 -34.52
C ASP A 84 -16.87 -29.15 -34.11
N LYS A 85 -17.79 -29.24 -35.08
CA LYS A 85 -19.08 -28.59 -35.18
C LYS A 85 -20.16 -29.40 -34.49
N ILE A 86 -21.14 -28.64 -34.03
CA ILE A 86 -22.50 -28.97 -33.62
C ILE A 86 -23.20 -29.90 -34.64
N ALA A 87 -23.85 -30.94 -34.13
CA ALA A 87 -25.01 -31.57 -34.76
C ALA A 87 -26.04 -31.96 -33.70
N CYS A 88 -27.26 -31.43 -33.84
CA CYS A 88 -28.46 -31.85 -33.11
C CYS A 88 -29.00 -33.15 -33.72
N GLU A 89 -29.41 -34.10 -32.88
CA GLU A 89 -30.50 -35.01 -33.22
C GLU A 89 -31.22 -35.49 -31.95
N LEU A 90 -32.54 -35.28 -31.97
CA LEU A 90 -33.51 -35.80 -31.00
C LEU A 90 -33.67 -37.31 -31.19
N LEU A 91 -33.85 -38.05 -30.10
CA LEU A 91 -34.88 -39.09 -29.94
C LEU A 91 -34.88 -39.59 -28.48
N GLY A 92 -36.08 -39.74 -27.91
CA GLY A 92 -36.31 -39.89 -26.48
C GLY A 92 -36.21 -41.31 -25.92
N ALA A 93 -35.91 -41.37 -24.62
CA ALA A 93 -36.29 -42.48 -23.75
C ALA A 93 -36.38 -41.98 -22.30
N THR A 94 -37.56 -42.14 -21.71
CA THR A 94 -37.93 -41.83 -20.32
C THR A 94 -37.16 -42.67 -19.29
N THR A 95 -36.55 -42.02 -18.30
CA THR A 95 -36.02 -42.61 -17.05
C THR A 95 -36.20 -41.62 -15.88
N PRO A 96 -36.26 -42.09 -14.61
CA PRO A 96 -36.98 -41.42 -13.53
C PRO A 96 -36.32 -40.15 -13.01
N SER A 97 -37.17 -39.19 -12.65
CA SER A 97 -36.89 -37.92 -11.98
C SER A 97 -35.85 -38.06 -10.86
N ARG A 98 -34.60 -37.71 -11.19
CA ARG A 98 -33.56 -37.41 -10.21
C ARG A 98 -33.78 -35.96 -9.79
N LEU A 99 -34.21 -35.75 -8.54
CA LEU A 99 -34.30 -34.44 -7.92
C LEU A 99 -32.99 -33.68 -8.18
N LEU A 100 -33.06 -32.61 -8.96
CA LEU A 100 -31.94 -31.70 -9.14
C LEU A 100 -31.62 -31.12 -7.77
N PRO A 101 -30.36 -31.18 -7.29
CA PRO A 101 -29.97 -30.36 -6.16
C PRO A 101 -30.26 -28.90 -6.55
N GLY A 102 -31.02 -28.20 -5.70
CA GLY A 102 -31.29 -26.78 -5.89
C GLY A 102 -30.00 -25.98 -6.08
N PRO A 103 -30.08 -24.72 -6.57
CA PRO A 103 -28.90 -23.91 -6.76
C PRO A 103 -28.09 -23.93 -5.47
N ILE A 104 -26.88 -24.50 -5.52
CA ILE A 104 -25.88 -24.33 -4.50
C ILE A 104 -25.64 -22.83 -4.52
N LEU A 105 -26.29 -22.09 -3.61
CA LEU A 105 -26.03 -20.68 -3.39
C LEU A 105 -24.55 -20.62 -3.04
N SER A 106 -23.72 -20.23 -4.01
CA SER A 106 -22.32 -19.93 -3.76
C SER A 106 -22.28 -19.00 -2.56
N PRO A 107 -21.46 -19.27 -1.53
CA PRO A 107 -21.40 -18.43 -0.35
C PRO A 107 -21.24 -16.98 -0.78
N LYS A 108 -22.11 -16.09 -0.27
CA LYS A 108 -22.04 -14.66 -0.59
C LYS A 108 -20.67 -14.15 -0.17
N LYS A 109 -19.87 -13.63 -1.12
CA LYS A 109 -18.53 -13.08 -0.80
C LYS A 109 -18.65 -11.91 0.19
N ARG A 110 -17.74 -11.83 1.18
CA ARG A 110 -17.65 -10.74 2.20
C ARG A 110 -17.55 -9.37 1.56
N LYS A 111 -18.32 -8.34 1.89
CA LYS A 111 -18.09 -6.96 1.41
C LYS A 111 -16.62 -6.54 1.59
N LEU A 112 -16.04 -5.87 0.59
CA LEU A 112 -14.67 -5.36 0.67
C LEU A 112 -14.65 -3.90 1.16
N ILE A 113 -13.81 -3.62 2.15
CA ILE A 113 -13.50 -2.24 2.55
C ILE A 113 -12.04 -1.98 2.22
N LEU A 114 -11.82 -1.21 1.15
CA LEU A 114 -10.50 -0.93 0.62
C LEU A 114 -9.98 0.40 1.18
N HIS A 115 -9.01 0.32 2.09
CA HIS A 115 -8.26 1.48 2.59
C HIS A 115 -7.08 1.71 1.65
N ILE A 116 -7.12 2.76 0.84
CA ILE A 116 -6.14 2.97 -0.24
C ILE A 116 -5.35 4.25 0.05
N ASP A 117 -4.03 4.12 0.18
CA ASP A 117 -3.15 5.27 0.21
C ASP A 117 -3.08 5.98 -1.15
N LEU A 118 -2.61 7.23 -1.16
CA LEU A 118 -2.56 8.05 -2.35
C LEU A 118 -1.17 8.03 -3.01
N ASN A 119 -0.17 8.63 -2.38
CA ASN A 119 1.12 8.92 -3.01
C ASN A 119 1.93 7.63 -3.15
N ASN A 120 2.55 7.42 -4.33
CA ASN A 120 3.21 6.18 -4.72
C ASN A 120 2.33 4.90 -4.65
N THR A 121 1.02 5.06 -4.40
CA THR A 121 0.05 3.96 -4.39
C THR A 121 -0.85 4.05 -5.61
N ILE A 122 -1.70 5.09 -5.69
CA ILE A 122 -2.51 5.38 -6.88
C ILE A 122 -2.14 6.70 -7.55
N LEU A 123 -1.24 7.50 -6.97
CA LEU A 123 -0.73 8.74 -7.53
C LEU A 123 0.78 8.63 -7.74
N VAL A 124 1.25 9.12 -8.89
CA VAL A 124 2.69 9.32 -9.16
C VAL A 124 2.99 10.81 -9.12
N SER A 125 2.70 11.44 -7.99
CA SER A 125 3.04 12.84 -7.69
C SER A 125 2.80 13.10 -6.20
N ASP A 126 3.31 14.21 -5.68
CA ASP A 126 3.10 14.61 -4.29
C ASP A 126 2.90 16.13 -4.20
N ALA A 127 1.73 16.56 -3.71
CA ALA A 127 1.40 17.97 -3.58
C ALA A 127 2.12 18.67 -2.43
N ILE A 128 2.46 17.96 -1.34
CA ILE A 128 3.17 18.52 -0.20
C ILE A 128 4.60 18.84 -0.59
N THR A 129 5.24 17.89 -1.25
CA THR A 129 6.66 18.01 -1.61
C THR A 129 6.84 18.57 -3.03
N LYS A 130 5.71 18.91 -3.69
CA LYS A 130 5.63 19.49 -5.03
C LYS A 130 6.36 18.66 -6.09
N GLN A 131 6.31 17.34 -5.95
CA GLN A 131 6.94 16.43 -6.90
C GLN A 131 6.04 16.19 -8.11
N GLU A 132 6.57 16.50 -9.28
CA GLU A 132 6.01 16.07 -10.56
C GLU A 132 6.26 14.56 -10.79
N PRO A 133 5.55 13.92 -11.74
CA PRO A 133 5.63 12.46 -11.92
C PRO A 133 7.02 11.89 -12.16
N GLY A 134 7.86 12.57 -12.95
CA GLY A 134 9.25 12.14 -13.17
C GLY A 134 10.06 12.13 -11.87
N ALA A 135 9.91 13.17 -11.05
CA ALA A 135 10.59 13.30 -9.77
C ALA A 135 10.07 12.31 -8.71
N ALA A 136 8.75 12.07 -8.68
CA ALA A 136 8.13 11.09 -7.80
C ALA A 136 8.57 9.66 -8.14
N LEU A 137 8.62 9.31 -9.43
CA LEU A 137 9.11 8.00 -9.88
C LEU A 137 10.60 7.79 -9.59
N ASN A 138 11.44 8.82 -9.78
CA ASN A 138 12.85 8.77 -9.38
C ASN A 138 13.00 8.54 -7.86
N TYR A 139 12.20 9.24 -7.08
CA TYR A 139 12.17 9.06 -5.63
C TYR A 139 11.77 7.62 -5.27
N TYR A 140 10.69 7.09 -5.84
CA TYR A 140 10.27 5.71 -5.64
C TYR A 140 11.38 4.71 -5.99
N LEU A 141 12.00 4.85 -7.17
CA LEU A 141 13.10 3.96 -7.57
C LEU A 141 14.25 3.93 -6.56
N SER A 142 14.56 5.06 -5.92
CA SER A 142 15.60 5.10 -4.88
C SER A 142 15.24 4.28 -3.62
N THR A 143 13.95 4.04 -3.35
CA THR A 143 13.50 3.27 -2.18
C THR A 143 13.49 1.76 -2.41
N VAL A 144 13.35 1.33 -3.68
CA VAL A 144 13.26 -0.09 -4.08
C VAL A 144 14.50 -0.60 -4.82
N THR A 145 15.59 0.16 -4.83
CA THR A 145 16.89 -0.25 -5.39
C THR A 145 17.93 -0.44 -4.29
N TRP A 146 18.69 -1.53 -4.39
CA TRP A 146 19.43 -2.09 -3.26
C TRP A 146 20.92 -2.21 -3.52
N GLY A 147 21.72 -1.82 -2.53
CA GLY A 147 23.18 -1.91 -2.59
C GLY A 147 23.81 -2.13 -1.22
N LYS A 148 25.14 -2.09 -1.21
CA LYS A 148 25.99 -2.18 -0.02
C LYS A 148 27.14 -1.18 -0.15
N LEU A 149 27.65 -0.70 0.97
CA LEU A 149 28.92 0.00 1.00
C LEU A 149 30.05 -1.03 1.02
N SER A 150 31.02 -0.86 0.13
CA SER A 150 32.28 -1.60 0.16
C SER A 150 33.08 -1.25 1.42
N HIS A 151 34.16 -2.00 1.67
CA HIS A 151 35.12 -1.70 2.73
C HIS A 151 35.76 -0.31 2.60
N THR A 152 35.82 0.23 1.37
CA THR A 152 36.34 1.57 1.06
C THR A 152 35.27 2.66 1.15
N GLY A 153 34.02 2.30 1.45
CA GLY A 153 32.89 3.23 1.55
C GLY A 153 32.22 3.55 0.21
N GLU A 154 32.54 2.81 -0.85
CA GLU A 154 31.95 2.99 -2.18
C GLU A 154 30.65 2.19 -2.33
N TRP A 155 29.68 2.75 -3.05
CA TRP A 155 28.42 2.06 -3.31
C TRP A 155 28.58 0.93 -4.31
N GLN A 156 28.06 -0.25 -3.98
CA GLN A 156 27.99 -1.41 -4.86
C GLN A 156 26.55 -1.90 -4.95
N TRP A 157 26.02 -1.97 -6.17
CA TRP A 157 24.68 -2.51 -6.43
C TRP A 157 24.65 -4.01 -6.12
N VAL A 158 23.64 -4.43 -5.37
CA VAL A 158 23.37 -5.86 -5.10
C VAL A 158 22.46 -6.45 -6.18
N SER A 159 21.65 -5.61 -6.81
CA SER A 159 20.74 -5.98 -7.90
C SER A 159 20.62 -4.82 -8.88
N GLU A 160 20.54 -5.13 -10.18
CA GLU A 160 20.17 -4.19 -11.24
C GLU A 160 18.65 -4.14 -11.48
N SER A 161 17.89 -5.01 -10.82
CA SER A 161 16.42 -4.99 -10.83
C SER A 161 15.89 -4.49 -9.49
N PRO A 162 14.94 -3.54 -9.47
CA PRO A 162 14.27 -3.13 -8.24
C PRO A 162 13.48 -4.27 -7.61
N SER A 163 13.26 -4.17 -6.31
CA SER A 163 12.41 -5.10 -5.55
C SER A 163 11.84 -4.39 -4.32
N LEU A 164 10.62 -4.75 -3.92
CA LEU A 164 9.99 -4.20 -2.70
C LEU A 164 10.78 -4.50 -1.43
N HIS A 165 11.44 -5.66 -1.39
CA HIS A 165 12.20 -6.17 -0.24
C HIS A 165 13.68 -6.28 -0.58
N PRO A 166 14.57 -6.18 0.43
CA PRO A 166 16.00 -6.37 0.21
C PRO A 166 16.26 -7.78 -0.35
N PRO A 167 17.03 -7.91 -1.45
CA PRO A 167 17.26 -9.20 -2.11
C PRO A 167 18.17 -10.14 -1.28
N CYS A 168 18.96 -9.59 -0.34
CA CYS A 168 19.76 -10.39 0.58
C CYS A 168 20.02 -9.66 1.89
N GLN A 169 20.48 -10.40 2.90
CA GLN A 169 20.84 -9.85 4.20
C GLN A 169 21.92 -8.77 4.08
N GLY A 170 21.72 -7.68 4.82
CA GLY A 170 22.63 -6.53 4.86
C GLY A 170 22.58 -5.62 3.63
N ALA A 171 21.72 -5.90 2.64
CA ALA A 171 21.43 -4.93 1.60
C ALA A 171 20.65 -3.75 2.20
N VAL A 172 21.01 -2.53 1.79
CA VAL A 172 20.32 -1.30 2.18
C VAL A 172 19.79 -0.63 0.92
N SER A 173 18.67 0.08 1.02
CA SER A 173 18.15 0.81 -0.14
C SER A 173 19.00 2.05 -0.40
N PHE A 174 19.07 2.50 -1.65
CA PHE A 174 19.76 3.75 -1.99
C PHE A 174 19.22 4.92 -1.16
N TYR A 175 17.89 4.97 -0.99
CA TYR A 175 17.21 5.94 -0.13
C TYR A 175 17.69 5.89 1.32
N SER A 176 17.77 4.71 1.95
CA SER A 176 18.21 4.65 3.37
C SER A 176 19.65 5.12 3.57
N GLN A 177 20.49 5.00 2.52
CA GLN A 177 21.90 5.37 2.58
C GLN A 177 22.14 6.84 2.26
N TYR A 178 21.43 7.39 1.28
CA TYR A 178 21.67 8.73 0.72
C TYR A 178 20.52 9.71 0.92
N GLY A 179 19.39 9.27 1.48
CA GLY A 179 18.18 10.05 1.65
C GLY A 179 17.37 10.21 0.37
N ARG A 180 16.44 11.18 0.41
CA ARG A 180 15.51 11.46 -0.69
C ARG A 180 16.24 11.93 -1.94
N ASN A 181 15.94 11.35 -3.09
CA ASN A 181 16.54 11.74 -4.36
C ASN A 181 15.51 11.80 -5.51
N THR A 182 15.19 13.01 -5.97
CA THR A 182 14.24 13.27 -7.07
C THR A 182 14.86 13.17 -8.46
N LYS A 183 16.18 13.02 -8.54
CA LYS A 183 16.97 12.97 -9.78
C LYS A 183 17.82 11.70 -9.84
N PHE A 184 17.39 10.65 -9.14
CA PHE A 184 18.17 9.43 -8.90
C PHE A 184 18.79 8.88 -10.20
N THR A 185 18.00 8.75 -11.26
CA THR A 185 18.47 8.20 -12.55
C THR A 185 19.28 9.17 -13.43
N GLU A 186 19.32 10.44 -13.07
CA GLU A 186 20.18 11.45 -13.70
C GLU A 186 21.62 11.37 -13.16
N LEU A 187 21.78 10.90 -11.92
CA LEU A 187 23.09 10.78 -11.27
C LEU A 187 23.89 9.58 -11.79
N PRO A 188 25.24 9.61 -11.69
CA PRO A 188 26.09 8.50 -12.15
C PRO A 188 25.72 7.14 -11.55
N LEU A 189 25.46 7.08 -10.24
CA LEU A 189 25.12 5.83 -9.54
C LEU A 189 23.77 5.25 -9.98
N GLY A 190 22.75 6.09 -10.19
CA GLY A 190 21.41 5.65 -10.58
C GLY A 190 21.22 5.48 -12.09
N LYS A 191 22.23 5.79 -12.91
CA LYS A 191 22.14 5.76 -14.38
C LYS A 191 21.66 4.41 -14.94
N THR A 192 21.99 3.30 -14.27
CA THR A 192 21.56 1.95 -14.69
C THR A 192 20.02 1.79 -14.70
N PHE A 193 19.31 2.53 -13.83
CA PHE A 193 17.84 2.48 -13.74
C PHE A 193 17.12 3.51 -14.65
N ARG A 194 17.87 4.26 -15.47
CA ARG A 194 17.32 5.34 -16.30
C ARG A 194 16.34 4.86 -17.36
N ASP A 195 16.62 3.73 -18.01
CA ASP A 195 15.73 3.20 -19.04
C ASP A 195 14.44 2.67 -18.43
N LEU A 196 14.51 2.06 -17.25
CA LEU A 196 13.34 1.64 -16.47
C LEU A 196 12.46 2.84 -16.09
N HIS A 197 13.05 3.92 -15.60
CA HIS A 197 12.35 5.18 -15.31
C HIS A 197 11.66 5.73 -16.55
N ARG A 198 12.37 5.83 -17.68
CA ARG A 198 11.80 6.35 -18.94
C ARG A 198 10.64 5.48 -19.44
N GLN A 199 10.77 4.15 -19.35
CA GLN A 199 9.72 3.23 -19.77
C GLN A 199 8.45 3.41 -18.93
N HIS A 200 8.56 3.44 -17.61
CA HIS A 200 7.40 3.60 -16.72
C HIS A 200 6.80 5.00 -16.82
N LEU A 201 7.62 6.03 -16.99
CA LEU A 201 7.13 7.39 -17.23
C LEU A 201 6.32 7.47 -18.54
N LYS A 202 6.74 6.76 -19.59
CA LYS A 202 5.99 6.66 -20.84
C LYS A 202 4.63 5.96 -20.67
N LEU A 203 4.56 4.92 -19.84
CA LEU A 203 3.29 4.24 -19.54
C LEU A 203 2.31 5.12 -18.76
N LEU A 204 2.82 6.08 -17.98
CA LEU A 204 2.02 7.08 -17.27
C LEU A 204 1.52 8.23 -18.15
N GLU A 205 2.06 8.40 -19.36
CA GLU A 205 1.73 9.55 -20.22
C GLU A 205 0.25 9.55 -20.60
N TRP A 206 -0.40 10.69 -20.37
CA TRP A 206 -1.78 10.92 -20.77
C TRP A 206 -1.88 10.98 -22.30
N GLN A 207 -2.77 10.18 -22.86
CA GLN A 207 -2.98 10.13 -24.31
C GLN A 207 -4.06 11.13 -24.75
N GLY A 208 -3.77 11.93 -25.77
CA GLY A 208 -4.70 12.91 -26.33
C GLY A 208 -4.71 14.25 -25.59
N GLN A 209 -5.84 14.96 -25.66
CA GLN A 209 -5.96 16.28 -25.05
C GLN A 209 -5.95 16.17 -23.51
N PRO A 210 -5.08 16.92 -22.80
CA PRO A 210 -5.03 16.87 -21.35
C PRO A 210 -6.36 17.23 -20.68
N HIS A 211 -6.82 16.38 -19.76
CA HIS A 211 -8.01 16.66 -18.97
C HIS A 211 -7.62 17.38 -17.65
N PRO A 212 -8.23 18.51 -17.29
CA PRO A 212 -7.80 19.34 -16.16
C PRO A 212 -7.94 18.66 -14.78
N GLN A 213 -8.84 17.68 -14.66
CA GLN A 213 -9.07 16.96 -13.41
C GLN A 213 -8.46 15.56 -13.38
N LEU A 214 -8.11 14.97 -14.53
CA LEU A 214 -7.64 13.59 -14.64
C LEU A 214 -6.17 13.48 -15.04
N SER A 215 -5.58 14.59 -15.49
CA SER A 215 -4.16 14.67 -15.83
C SER A 215 -3.39 15.61 -14.92
N VAL A 216 -2.08 15.38 -14.83
CA VAL A 216 -1.12 16.26 -14.17
C VAL A 216 -0.04 16.65 -15.17
N LYS A 217 0.30 17.93 -15.20
CA LYS A 217 1.42 18.44 -16.01
C LYS A 217 2.74 17.95 -15.41
N GLY A 218 3.66 17.52 -16.25
CA GLY A 218 5.06 17.35 -15.87
C GLY A 218 5.99 18.09 -16.81
N GLU A 219 7.23 17.62 -16.86
CA GLU A 219 8.29 18.23 -17.66
C GLU A 219 7.99 18.24 -19.17
N GLN A 220 8.59 19.22 -19.87
CA GLN A 220 8.53 19.34 -21.33
C GLN A 220 7.11 19.41 -21.92
N ALA A 221 6.16 20.00 -21.17
CA ALA A 221 4.75 20.12 -21.54
C ALA A 221 4.02 18.77 -21.72
N ARG A 222 4.59 17.67 -21.20
CA ARG A 222 3.89 16.38 -21.14
C ARG A 222 2.87 16.37 -20.01
N HIS A 223 1.84 15.56 -20.19
CA HIS A 223 0.83 15.31 -19.19
C HIS A 223 0.80 13.82 -18.86
N TYR A 224 0.49 13.51 -17.61
CA TYR A 224 0.44 12.15 -17.08
C TYR A 224 -0.91 11.90 -16.41
N HIS A 225 -1.28 10.64 -16.25
CA HIS A 225 -2.44 10.26 -15.45
C HIS A 225 -2.26 10.75 -14.00
N LEU A 226 -3.26 11.46 -13.46
CA LEU A 226 -3.26 11.86 -12.06
C LEU A 226 -3.43 10.64 -11.14
N VAL A 227 -4.45 9.82 -11.45
CA VAL A 227 -4.74 8.56 -10.77
C VAL A 227 -4.41 7.41 -11.72
N LEU A 228 -3.72 6.38 -11.22
CA LEU A 228 -3.28 5.26 -12.03
C LEU A 228 -4.45 4.56 -12.76
N PRO A 229 -4.28 4.22 -14.05
CA PRO A 229 -5.25 3.43 -14.80
C PRO A 229 -5.66 2.11 -14.12
N SER A 230 -4.71 1.43 -13.46
CA SER A 230 -4.97 0.17 -12.73
C SER A 230 -5.99 0.32 -11.61
N PHE A 231 -6.08 1.49 -10.96
CA PHE A 231 -7.11 1.74 -9.95
C PHE A 231 -8.51 1.91 -10.56
N PHE A 232 -8.63 2.60 -11.70
CA PHE A 232 -9.91 2.70 -12.40
C PHE A 232 -10.38 1.34 -12.91
N HIS A 233 -9.45 0.52 -13.41
CA HIS A 233 -9.74 -0.84 -13.80
C HIS A 233 -10.24 -1.71 -12.63
N LEU A 234 -9.69 -1.53 -11.42
CA LEU A 234 -10.21 -2.18 -10.22
C LEU A 234 -11.68 -1.84 -9.97
N LEU A 235 -12.06 -0.56 -10.04
CA LEU A 235 -13.45 -0.13 -9.84
C LEU A 235 -14.39 -0.77 -10.87
N GLU A 236 -14.00 -0.77 -12.15
CA GLU A 236 -14.78 -1.42 -13.21
C GLU A 236 -14.93 -2.93 -12.98
N SER A 237 -13.85 -3.60 -12.59
CA SER A 237 -13.85 -5.05 -12.38
C SER A 237 -14.69 -5.45 -11.18
N LEU A 238 -14.57 -4.76 -10.04
CA LEU A 238 -15.41 -5.00 -8.86
C LEU A 238 -16.90 -4.75 -9.17
N HIS A 239 -17.22 -3.70 -9.93
CA HIS A 239 -18.59 -3.44 -10.36
C HIS A 239 -19.12 -4.54 -11.30
N ARG A 240 -18.32 -4.97 -12.28
CA ARG A 240 -18.67 -6.03 -13.23
C ARG A 240 -18.92 -7.37 -12.53
N GLU A 241 -18.18 -7.65 -11.47
CA GLU A 241 -18.36 -8.83 -10.62
C GLU A 241 -19.60 -8.75 -9.70
N GLY A 242 -20.31 -7.61 -9.67
CA GLY A 242 -21.40 -7.38 -8.73
C GLY A 242 -20.92 -7.38 -7.27
N ARG A 243 -19.65 -7.03 -7.05
CA ARG A 243 -19.03 -7.05 -5.72
C ARG A 243 -19.62 -5.94 -4.86
N GLU A 244 -19.98 -6.25 -3.62
CA GLU A 244 -20.20 -5.22 -2.60
C GLU A 244 -18.84 -4.71 -2.10
N PHE A 245 -18.58 -3.41 -2.27
CA PHE A 245 -17.35 -2.79 -1.78
C PHE A 245 -17.52 -1.30 -1.42
N ALA A 246 -16.56 -0.79 -0.66
CA ALA A 246 -16.35 0.64 -0.46
C ALA A 246 -14.85 0.98 -0.52
N VAL A 247 -14.54 2.20 -0.96
CA VAL A 247 -13.18 2.73 -1.01
C VAL A 247 -13.03 3.86 -0.01
N ILE A 248 -12.00 3.77 0.81
CA ILE A 248 -11.62 4.76 1.79
C ILE A 248 -10.21 5.22 1.42
N PHE A 249 -10.11 6.37 0.76
CA PHE A 249 -8.82 6.99 0.53
C PHE A 249 -8.25 7.47 1.85
N ARG A 250 -6.99 7.13 2.08
CA ARG A 250 -6.24 7.51 3.28
C ARG A 250 -4.97 8.22 2.87
N THR A 251 -4.59 9.23 3.61
CA THR A 251 -3.31 9.90 3.37
C THR A 251 -2.93 10.69 4.61
N PHE A 252 -1.63 10.80 4.87
CA PHE A 252 -1.13 11.81 5.80
C PHE A 252 -1.13 13.22 5.21
N GLY A 253 -1.20 13.31 3.88
CA GLY A 253 -1.05 14.56 3.15
C GLY A 253 -2.35 15.33 2.89
N THR A 254 -2.36 16.12 1.82
CA THR A 254 -3.46 17.05 1.48
C THR A 254 -4.11 16.75 0.12
N ASP A 255 -3.77 15.62 -0.51
CA ASP A 255 -4.20 15.29 -1.88
C ASP A 255 -5.69 14.88 -2.01
N LEU A 256 -6.38 14.55 -0.90
CA LEU A 256 -7.75 14.02 -0.93
C LEU A 256 -8.74 14.83 -1.78
N PRO A 257 -8.84 16.17 -1.68
CA PRO A 257 -9.81 16.93 -2.47
C PRO A 257 -9.57 16.79 -3.97
N ARG A 258 -8.30 16.72 -4.38
CA ARG A 258 -7.92 16.60 -5.78
C ARG A 258 -8.26 15.20 -6.31
N VAL A 259 -7.94 14.17 -5.55
CA VAL A 259 -8.22 12.77 -5.92
C VAL A 259 -9.72 12.49 -5.96
N LEU A 260 -10.48 12.90 -4.94
CA LEU A 260 -11.93 12.69 -4.91
C LEU A 260 -12.63 13.33 -6.10
N ARG A 261 -12.22 14.55 -6.51
CA ARG A 261 -12.74 15.19 -7.72
C ARG A 261 -12.35 14.46 -9.00
N ALA A 262 -11.11 13.98 -9.10
CA ALA A 262 -10.65 13.21 -10.25
C ALA A 262 -11.47 11.91 -10.40
N VAL A 263 -11.68 11.19 -9.31
CA VAL A 263 -12.48 9.96 -9.32
C VAL A 263 -13.96 10.24 -9.59
N SER A 264 -14.52 11.35 -9.10
CA SER A 264 -15.88 11.82 -9.48
C SER A 264 -15.99 12.04 -10.97
N CYS A 265 -15.06 12.80 -11.55
CA CYS A 265 -15.01 13.06 -12.97
C CYS A 265 -14.92 11.76 -13.80
N ALA A 266 -14.12 10.79 -13.35
CA ALA A 266 -14.02 9.50 -14.01
C ALA A 266 -15.34 8.70 -13.91
N LEU A 267 -16.00 8.67 -12.75
CA LEU A 267 -17.30 8.03 -12.53
C LEU A 267 -18.47 8.74 -13.23
N GLU A 268 -18.29 9.99 -13.64
CA GLU A 268 -19.20 10.70 -14.57
C GLU A 268 -18.96 10.30 -16.03
N GLY A 269 -18.06 9.35 -16.31
CA GLY A 269 -17.75 8.85 -17.65
C GLY A 269 -16.78 9.72 -18.43
N GLN A 270 -16.11 10.68 -17.80
CA GLN A 270 -15.20 11.62 -18.48
C GLN A 270 -13.79 11.05 -18.72
N HIS A 271 -13.48 9.85 -18.21
CA HIS A 271 -12.17 9.25 -18.44
C HIS A 271 -12.14 8.51 -19.80
N PRO A 272 -11.33 8.96 -20.79
CA PRO A 272 -11.37 8.41 -22.15
C PRO A 272 -10.98 6.93 -22.24
N GLY A 273 -10.05 6.48 -21.38
CA GLY A 273 -9.64 5.08 -21.30
C GLY A 273 -10.56 4.18 -20.47
N PHE A 274 -11.52 4.76 -19.72
CA PHE A 274 -12.42 4.02 -18.82
C PHE A 274 -13.85 4.58 -18.91
N PRO A 275 -14.47 4.59 -20.10
CA PRO A 275 -15.81 5.16 -20.28
C PRO A 275 -16.90 4.35 -19.57
N ALA A 276 -16.64 3.07 -19.26
CA ALA A 276 -17.60 2.22 -18.57
C ALA A 276 -17.80 2.61 -17.09
N LEU A 277 -16.86 3.35 -16.50
CA LEU A 277 -17.03 3.97 -15.18
C LEU A 277 -18.31 4.83 -15.09
N GLY A 278 -18.73 5.47 -16.19
CA GLY A 278 -19.98 6.23 -16.24
C GLY A 278 -21.25 5.43 -15.98
N ARG A 279 -21.16 4.09 -15.97
CA ARG A 279 -22.27 3.18 -15.66
C ARG A 279 -22.26 2.70 -14.21
N ILE A 280 -21.20 3.01 -13.47
CA ILE A 280 -21.00 2.56 -12.10
C ILE A 280 -21.67 3.56 -11.15
N SER A 281 -22.71 3.12 -10.45
CA SER A 281 -23.35 3.92 -9.40
C SER A 281 -22.61 3.76 -8.07
N LEU A 282 -21.51 4.49 -7.89
CA LEU A 282 -20.79 4.59 -6.61
C LEU A 282 -20.91 6.02 -6.07
N PRO A 283 -21.56 6.23 -4.91
CA PRO A 283 -21.63 7.56 -4.32
C PRO A 283 -20.24 8.02 -3.87
N ILE A 284 -19.94 9.30 -4.04
CA ILE A 284 -18.67 9.89 -3.59
C ILE A 284 -18.97 10.94 -2.53
N ASP A 285 -18.37 10.77 -1.36
CA ASP A 285 -18.42 11.76 -0.29
C ASP A 285 -17.23 12.71 -0.41
N LEU A 286 -17.49 13.93 -0.84
CA LEU A 286 -16.48 14.98 -0.97
C LEU A 286 -16.07 15.61 0.37
N ARG A 287 -16.79 15.30 1.47
CA ARG A 287 -16.43 15.77 2.80
C ARG A 287 -15.18 15.02 3.26
N LEU A 288 -14.22 15.77 3.81
CA LEU A 288 -12.97 15.17 4.26
C LEU A 288 -13.13 14.69 5.70
N GLY A 289 -12.87 13.41 5.91
CA GLY A 289 -12.67 12.84 7.23
C GLY A 289 -11.28 13.16 7.77
N LYS A 290 -11.12 13.11 9.10
CA LYS A 290 -9.82 13.18 9.78
C LYS A 290 -9.76 12.13 10.86
N ILE A 291 -8.60 11.49 10.96
CA ILE A 291 -8.28 10.50 11.99
C ILE A 291 -7.13 11.07 12.81
N ARG A 292 -7.34 11.19 14.11
CA ARG A 292 -6.38 11.81 15.04
C ARG A 292 -6.14 10.88 16.22
N CYS A 293 -4.92 10.39 16.30
CA CYS A 293 -4.45 9.51 17.36
C CYS A 293 -3.78 10.26 18.51
N ASN A 294 -3.90 9.73 19.71
CA ASN A 294 -3.07 10.06 20.86
C ASN A 294 -2.82 8.79 21.69
N LYS A 295 -2.10 8.91 22.82
CA LYS A 295 -1.73 7.76 23.67
C LYS A 295 -2.91 6.94 24.19
N LYS A 296 -4.10 7.53 24.29
CA LYS A 296 -5.30 6.90 24.85
C LYS A 296 -6.22 6.36 23.76
N LYS A 297 -6.34 7.09 22.64
CA LYS A 297 -7.41 6.84 21.68
C LYS A 297 -7.11 7.29 20.26
N VAL A 298 -7.92 6.74 19.37
CA VAL A 298 -8.13 7.24 18.01
C VAL A 298 -9.45 8.00 17.98
N ALA A 299 -9.43 9.24 17.52
CA ALA A 299 -10.63 10.03 17.24
C ALA A 299 -10.83 10.17 15.72
N LEU A 300 -12.06 9.98 15.26
CA LEU A 300 -12.48 10.16 13.89
C LEU A 300 -13.51 11.28 13.81
N SER A 301 -13.35 12.13 12.80
CA SER A 301 -14.32 13.18 12.46
C SER A 301 -14.64 13.10 10.98
N HIS A 302 -15.90 13.23 10.60
CA HIS A 302 -16.33 13.27 9.20
C HIS A 302 -17.66 14.00 9.05
N GLY A 303 -17.62 15.23 8.53
CA GLY A 303 -18.78 16.13 8.58
C GLY A 303 -19.22 16.39 10.02
N ALA A 304 -20.49 16.08 10.33
CA ALA A 304 -21.03 16.17 11.68
C ALA A 304 -20.73 14.94 12.55
N GLU A 305 -20.26 13.84 11.96
CA GLU A 305 -19.97 12.60 12.67
C GLU A 305 -18.67 12.74 13.47
N GLN A 306 -18.70 12.31 14.73
CA GLN A 306 -17.55 12.25 15.64
C GLN A 306 -17.57 10.91 16.34
N LEU A 307 -16.47 10.16 16.25
CA LEU A 307 -16.29 8.86 16.90
C LEU A 307 -14.94 8.82 17.63
N SER A 308 -14.87 8.01 18.67
CA SER A 308 -13.66 7.82 19.46
C SER A 308 -13.53 6.35 19.82
N SER A 309 -12.30 5.83 19.80
CA SER A 309 -12.03 4.46 20.26
C SER A 309 -12.24 4.29 21.77
N ASP A 310 -12.31 5.39 22.54
CA ASP A 310 -12.79 5.37 23.94
C ASP A 310 -14.21 4.81 24.04
N ASP A 311 -15.04 5.02 23.00
CA ASP A 311 -16.42 4.55 22.96
C ASP A 311 -16.54 3.09 22.49
N GLY A 312 -15.40 2.39 22.35
CA GLY A 312 -15.25 1.02 21.86
C GLY A 312 -14.60 0.95 20.47
N CYS A 313 -13.58 0.11 20.31
CA CYS A 313 -12.95 -0.13 19.00
C CYS A 313 -13.94 -0.76 18.00
N ARG A 314 -14.96 -1.48 18.46
CA ARG A 314 -16.03 -2.04 17.61
C ARG A 314 -16.80 -0.95 16.89
N LYS A 315 -17.02 0.23 17.50
CA LYS A 315 -17.73 1.33 16.84
C LYS A 315 -16.91 1.90 15.67
N MET A 316 -15.58 1.98 15.84
CA MET A 316 -14.68 2.40 14.76
C MET A 316 -14.69 1.38 13.61
N TYR A 317 -14.61 0.09 13.93
CA TYR A 317 -14.74 -0.97 12.94
C TYR A 317 -16.09 -0.90 12.21
N ALA A 318 -17.20 -0.87 12.95
CA ALA A 318 -18.55 -0.80 12.39
C ALA A 318 -18.77 0.43 11.51
N TYR A 319 -18.21 1.58 11.90
CA TYR A 319 -18.25 2.81 11.11
C TYR A 319 -17.61 2.63 9.73
N PHE A 320 -16.43 2.00 9.66
CA PHE A 320 -15.78 1.75 8.38
C PHE A 320 -16.46 0.61 7.59
N SER A 321 -16.89 -0.45 8.27
CA SER A 321 -17.60 -1.58 7.65
C SER A 321 -18.93 -1.18 7.00
N SER A 322 -19.61 -0.18 7.56
CA SER A 322 -20.88 0.33 7.04
C SER A 322 -20.73 1.29 5.86
N ARG A 323 -19.52 1.81 5.59
CA ARG A 323 -19.32 2.77 4.49
C ARG A 323 -19.73 2.19 3.14
N GLU A 324 -20.29 3.04 2.31
CA GLU A 324 -20.63 2.74 0.92
C GLU A 324 -19.93 3.75 0.01
N GLY A 325 -19.70 3.38 -1.24
CA GLY A 325 -19.09 4.26 -2.22
C GLY A 325 -17.64 4.62 -1.90
N ILE A 326 -17.28 5.88 -2.13
CA ILE A 326 -15.91 6.40 -2.01
C ILE A 326 -15.87 7.57 -1.04
N SER A 327 -14.92 7.56 -0.12
CA SER A 327 -14.70 8.66 0.84
C SER A 327 -13.23 8.83 1.17
N GLY A 328 -12.85 9.95 1.80
CA GLY A 328 -11.46 10.31 2.06
C GLY A 328 -11.19 10.70 3.50
N PHE A 329 -10.12 10.20 4.11
CA PHE A 329 -9.70 10.48 5.47
C PHE A 329 -8.23 10.90 5.54
N GLN A 330 -7.97 12.05 6.17
CA GLN A 330 -6.62 12.48 6.46
C GLN A 330 -6.16 11.87 7.79
N ASP A 331 -5.07 11.13 7.76
CA ASP A 331 -4.42 10.51 8.92
C ASP A 331 -3.54 11.48 9.72
N HIS A 332 -3.04 11.03 10.88
CA HIS A 332 -2.32 11.87 11.84
C HIS A 332 -0.79 11.82 11.67
N PHE A 333 -0.25 12.57 10.71
CA PHE A 333 1.17 12.55 10.40
C PHE A 333 2.05 12.88 11.61
N GLU A 334 1.69 13.93 12.36
CA GLU A 334 2.47 14.37 13.51
C GLU A 334 2.53 13.30 14.61
N TRP A 335 1.51 12.46 14.71
CA TRP A 335 1.52 11.32 15.62
C TRP A 335 2.44 10.20 15.13
N TRP A 336 2.42 9.88 13.84
CA TRP A 336 3.31 8.89 13.25
C TRP A 336 4.79 9.29 13.41
N ALA A 337 5.11 10.54 13.09
CA ALA A 337 6.45 11.10 13.25
C ALA A 337 6.92 11.09 14.72
N LYS A 338 6.04 11.45 15.68
CA LYS A 338 6.36 11.39 17.13
C LYS A 338 6.61 9.98 17.65
N ASN A 339 6.12 8.96 16.95
CA ASN A 339 6.33 7.56 17.28
C ASN A 339 7.38 6.91 16.36
N ASN A 340 8.33 7.72 15.86
CA ASN A 340 9.48 7.29 15.07
C ASN A 340 9.10 6.50 13.81
N TYR A 341 7.97 6.85 13.17
CA TYR A 341 7.48 6.18 11.96
C TYR A 341 7.21 4.67 12.12
N SER A 342 7.11 4.21 13.37
CA SER A 342 6.79 2.81 13.69
C SER A 342 5.29 2.53 13.58
N SER A 343 4.95 1.23 13.60
CA SER A 343 3.56 0.76 13.62
C SER A 343 2.72 1.42 14.72
N GLN A 344 3.29 1.72 15.89
CA GLN A 344 2.56 2.34 17.02
C GLN A 344 2.02 3.74 16.70
N GLY A 345 2.63 4.43 15.74
CA GLY A 345 2.18 5.71 15.24
C GLY A 345 1.34 5.63 13.95
N GLY A 346 1.24 4.45 13.35
CA GLY A 346 0.70 4.24 12.02
C GLY A 346 -0.81 4.45 11.92
N LYS A 347 -1.32 4.34 10.69
CA LYS A 347 -2.74 4.35 10.35
C LYS A 347 -3.45 3.21 11.09
N PRO A 348 -4.41 3.51 11.98
CA PRO A 348 -5.12 2.46 12.70
C PRO A 348 -6.01 1.68 11.73
N ILE A 349 -5.89 0.35 11.78
CA ILE A 349 -6.64 -0.62 10.99
C ILE A 349 -7.19 -1.69 11.94
N TRP A 350 -8.50 -1.93 11.88
CA TRP A 350 -9.17 -2.97 12.66
C TRP A 350 -9.61 -4.11 11.77
N VAL A 351 -9.30 -5.34 12.19
CA VAL A 351 -9.71 -6.57 11.53
C VAL A 351 -10.49 -7.42 12.52
N ASP A 352 -11.67 -7.89 12.11
CA ASP A 352 -12.44 -8.88 12.85
C ASP A 352 -12.49 -10.20 12.07
N PRO A 353 -11.68 -11.19 12.44
CA PRO A 353 -11.73 -12.53 11.83
C PRO A 353 -13.09 -13.22 12.00
N GLN A 354 -13.90 -12.79 12.97
CA GLN A 354 -15.20 -13.38 13.28
C GLN A 354 -16.36 -12.70 12.54
N ASP A 355 -16.14 -11.63 11.75
CA ASP A 355 -17.19 -11.05 10.91
C ASP A 355 -17.24 -11.78 9.55
N PRO A 356 -18.27 -12.62 9.30
CA PRO A 356 -18.37 -13.35 8.04
C PRO A 356 -18.84 -12.48 6.87
N ARG A 357 -19.07 -11.18 7.09
CA ARG A 357 -19.68 -10.28 6.11
C ARG A 357 -18.72 -9.28 5.50
N VAL A 358 -17.59 -8.98 6.13
CA VAL A 358 -16.70 -7.88 5.71
C VAL A 358 -15.23 -8.28 5.79
N GLN A 359 -14.45 -7.91 4.78
CA GLN A 359 -12.99 -7.97 4.79
C GLN A 359 -12.42 -6.58 4.55
N HIS A 360 -11.50 -6.14 5.41
CA HIS A 360 -10.75 -4.90 5.24
C HIS A 360 -9.41 -5.21 4.58
N ILE A 361 -9.05 -4.44 3.56
CA ILE A 361 -7.76 -4.52 2.87
C ILE A 361 -7.16 -3.12 2.83
N CYS A 362 -5.96 -2.94 3.38
CA CYS A 362 -5.19 -1.71 3.33
C CYS A 362 -4.07 -1.84 2.29
N ILE A 363 -4.00 -0.90 1.36
CA ILE A 363 -3.01 -0.86 0.29
C ILE A 363 -2.23 0.44 0.42
N ASP A 364 -0.91 0.34 0.61
CA ASP A 364 -0.04 1.48 0.89
C ASP A 364 1.41 1.15 0.54
N ASP A 365 2.12 2.05 -0.14
CA ASP A 365 3.51 1.87 -0.55
C ASP A 365 4.48 1.76 0.64
N ASN A 366 4.10 2.26 1.83
CA ASN A 366 4.92 2.30 3.05
C ASN A 366 4.55 1.22 4.09
N ILE A 367 3.77 0.22 3.69
CA ILE A 367 3.66 -1.02 4.48
C ILE A 367 5.00 -1.77 4.40
N ARG A 368 5.56 -2.13 5.55
CA ARG A 368 6.78 -2.94 5.68
C ARG A 368 6.53 -4.11 6.61
N LEU A 369 7.29 -5.19 6.43
CA LEU A 369 7.22 -6.38 7.28
C LEU A 369 7.76 -6.14 8.70
N THR A 370 8.55 -5.08 8.90
CA THR A 370 9.14 -4.71 10.19
C THR A 370 8.32 -3.61 10.87
N ASP A 371 7.82 -3.88 12.08
CA ASP A 371 6.97 -2.92 12.80
C ASP A 371 7.69 -1.65 13.29
N SER A 372 9.02 -1.64 13.26
CA SER A 372 9.82 -0.46 13.62
C SER A 372 9.72 0.66 12.60
N ASP A 373 9.30 0.37 11.37
CA ASP A 373 9.23 1.30 10.26
C ASP A 373 8.12 0.86 9.29
N THR A 374 6.87 1.12 9.66
CA THR A 374 5.70 0.74 8.86
C THR A 374 4.57 1.71 9.13
N ILE A 375 3.80 1.99 8.08
CA ILE A 375 2.79 3.05 8.10
C ILE A 375 1.48 2.65 8.76
N VAL A 376 1.28 1.37 9.09
CA VAL A 376 0.01 0.83 9.60
C VAL A 376 0.13 0.36 11.05
N HIS A 377 -0.98 0.50 11.78
CA HIS A 377 -1.17 -0.02 13.13
C HIS A 377 -2.30 -1.06 13.12
N PRO A 378 -2.02 -2.32 12.76
CA PRO A 378 -3.04 -3.36 12.67
C PRO A 378 -3.47 -3.86 14.05
N GLN A 379 -4.78 -3.91 14.26
CA GLN A 379 -5.44 -4.37 15.47
C GLN A 379 -6.46 -5.45 15.12
N VAL A 380 -6.40 -6.59 15.81
CA VAL A 380 -7.29 -7.73 15.61
C VAL A 380 -8.18 -7.93 16.83
N PHE A 381 -9.49 -8.09 16.64
CA PHE A 381 -10.42 -8.39 17.74
C PHE A 381 -10.21 -9.81 18.29
N LEU A 382 -10.26 -9.93 19.62
CA LEU A 382 -9.94 -11.18 20.33
C LEU A 382 -11.11 -12.16 20.48
N GLY A 383 -12.32 -11.77 20.13
CA GLY A 383 -13.50 -12.61 20.28
C GLY A 383 -14.74 -12.01 19.65
N GLN A 384 -15.74 -12.86 19.42
CA GLN A 384 -17.01 -12.45 18.82
C GLN A 384 -17.68 -11.36 19.67
N GLY A 385 -17.94 -10.20 19.06
CA GLY A 385 -18.57 -9.06 19.75
C GLY A 385 -17.69 -8.34 20.78
N SER A 386 -16.47 -8.82 21.05
CA SER A 386 -15.55 -8.18 22.00
C SER A 386 -15.03 -6.84 21.47
N ASP A 387 -14.94 -5.83 22.34
CA ASP A 387 -14.25 -4.57 22.07
C ASP A 387 -12.73 -4.66 22.23
N SER A 388 -12.24 -5.75 22.84
CA SER A 388 -10.82 -5.96 23.07
C SER A 388 -10.10 -6.33 21.78
N THR A 389 -9.10 -5.53 21.45
CA THR A 389 -8.19 -5.77 20.32
C THR A 389 -6.79 -6.08 20.81
N ARG A 390 -6.05 -6.91 20.07
CA ARG A 390 -4.60 -6.99 20.18
C ARG A 390 -3.95 -6.32 18.97
N THR A 391 -2.88 -5.56 19.20
CA THR A 391 -1.96 -5.22 18.12
C THR A 391 -1.25 -6.49 17.70
N ILE A 392 -1.09 -6.67 16.40
CA ILE A 392 -0.37 -7.80 15.82
C ILE A 392 0.76 -7.30 14.92
N PRO A 393 1.79 -8.11 14.65
CA PRO A 393 2.82 -7.74 13.71
C PRO A 393 2.26 -7.52 12.30
N THR A 394 2.79 -6.53 11.58
CA THR A 394 2.39 -6.24 10.20
C THR A 394 2.56 -7.47 9.30
N SER A 395 3.60 -8.26 9.53
CA SER A 395 3.87 -9.51 8.81
C SER A 395 2.78 -10.57 8.97
N GLU A 396 1.99 -10.56 10.06
CA GLU A 396 0.90 -11.53 10.28
C GLU A 396 -0.29 -11.30 9.33
N LEU A 397 -0.46 -10.08 8.82
CA LEU A 397 -1.54 -9.70 7.89
C LEU A 397 -1.06 -9.31 6.48
N TYR A 398 0.24 -9.43 6.21
CA TYR A 398 0.79 -9.12 4.90
C TYR A 398 0.22 -10.07 3.83
N ASP A 399 -0.18 -9.51 2.68
CA ASP A 399 -0.92 -10.20 1.61
C ASP A 399 -2.25 -10.86 2.06
N ILE A 400 -2.77 -10.52 3.25
CA ILE A 400 -4.07 -10.99 3.78
C ILE A 400 -5.03 -9.80 3.91
N CYS A 401 -4.61 -8.80 4.68
CA CYS A 401 -5.33 -7.54 4.87
C CYS A 401 -4.45 -6.32 4.60
N LEU A 402 -3.14 -6.50 4.40
CA LEU A 402 -2.18 -5.42 4.23
C LEU A 402 -1.34 -5.69 2.98
N VAL A 403 -1.30 -4.75 2.04
CA VAL A 403 -0.60 -4.87 0.76
C VAL A 403 0.37 -3.71 0.62
N GLN A 404 1.65 -4.01 0.48
CA GLN A 404 2.64 -3.01 0.06
C GLN A 404 2.53 -2.79 -1.45
N THR A 405 2.40 -1.54 -1.87
CA THR A 405 2.29 -1.23 -3.30
C THR A 405 3.64 -1.35 -4.03
N ASP A 406 3.68 -2.18 -5.07
CA ASP A 406 4.68 -2.07 -6.14
C ASP A 406 4.19 -1.06 -7.18
N LEU A 407 4.78 0.13 -7.16
CA LEU A 407 4.37 1.22 -8.05
C LEU A 407 4.73 0.92 -9.50
N LEU A 408 5.83 0.21 -9.75
CA LEU A 408 6.25 -0.13 -11.11
C LEU A 408 5.26 -1.11 -11.72
N GLU A 409 4.88 -2.15 -10.98
CA GLU A 409 3.83 -3.08 -11.42
C GLU A 409 2.47 -2.39 -11.53
N ALA A 410 2.10 -1.52 -10.58
CA ALA A 410 0.83 -0.78 -10.64
C ALA A 410 0.72 0.16 -11.86
N ILE A 411 1.86 0.64 -12.38
CA ILE A 411 1.95 1.40 -13.63
C ILE A 411 1.88 0.47 -14.85
N ALA A 412 2.56 -0.68 -14.80
CA ALA A 412 2.76 -1.55 -15.96
C ALA A 412 1.62 -2.55 -16.20
N ASP A 413 0.95 -3.01 -15.16
CA ASP A 413 -0.17 -3.95 -15.23
C ASP A 413 -1.48 -3.29 -14.79
N VAL A 414 -2.39 -3.14 -15.74
CA VAL A 414 -3.73 -2.60 -15.47
C VAL A 414 -4.55 -3.45 -14.49
N ASN A 415 -4.21 -4.74 -14.34
CA ASN A 415 -4.86 -5.66 -13.41
C ASN A 415 -4.20 -5.71 -12.03
N TYR A 416 -3.13 -4.94 -11.79
CA TYR A 416 -2.32 -5.02 -10.57
C TYR A 416 -3.16 -5.08 -9.29
N PHE A 417 -4.05 -4.11 -9.08
CA PHE A 417 -4.87 -4.09 -7.86
C PHE A 417 -5.90 -5.23 -7.82
N CYS A 418 -6.43 -5.68 -8.95
CA CYS A 418 -7.31 -6.85 -9.00
C CYS A 418 -6.55 -8.10 -8.51
N HIS A 419 -5.29 -8.26 -8.93
CA HIS A 419 -4.42 -9.34 -8.45
C HIS A 419 -4.16 -9.23 -6.94
N CYS A 420 -3.91 -8.02 -6.41
CA CYS A 420 -3.78 -7.80 -4.97
C CYS A 420 -5.03 -8.23 -4.21
N ILE A 421 -6.23 -7.79 -4.65
CA ILE A 421 -7.49 -8.15 -3.98
C ILE A 421 -7.70 -9.66 -3.99
N LYS A 422 -7.51 -10.31 -5.14
CA LYS A 422 -7.67 -11.77 -5.27
C LYS A 422 -6.75 -12.51 -4.30
N ARG A 423 -5.47 -12.13 -4.24
CA ARG A 423 -4.48 -12.70 -3.33
C ARG A 423 -4.91 -12.54 -1.86
N CYS A 424 -5.39 -11.36 -1.49
CA CYS A 424 -5.91 -11.10 -0.15
C CYS A 424 -7.13 -11.95 0.18
N GLU A 425 -8.09 -12.11 -0.74
CA GLU A 425 -9.26 -12.98 -0.52
C GLU A 425 -8.83 -14.44 -0.29
N GLU A 426 -7.95 -14.98 -1.17
CA GLU A 426 -7.45 -16.35 -1.08
C GLU A 426 -6.68 -16.62 0.22
N ASN A 427 -5.79 -15.71 0.60
CA ASN A 427 -5.00 -15.82 1.82
C ASN A 427 -5.85 -15.61 3.08
N TYR A 428 -6.93 -14.81 3.00
CA TYR A 428 -7.80 -14.57 4.15
C TYR A 428 -8.56 -15.81 4.56
N GLU A 429 -9.06 -16.63 3.64
CA GLU A 429 -9.72 -17.90 3.99
C GLU A 429 -8.77 -18.86 4.72
N SER A 430 -7.50 -18.92 4.28
CA SER A 430 -6.46 -19.68 4.96
C SER A 430 -6.14 -19.13 6.35
N TYR A 431 -6.11 -17.80 6.49
CA TYR A 431 -5.92 -17.12 7.76
C TYR A 431 -7.06 -17.43 8.74
N LEU A 432 -8.32 -17.32 8.29
CA LEU A 432 -9.50 -17.60 9.11
C LEU A 432 -9.53 -19.05 9.60
N SER A 433 -9.14 -19.99 8.74
CA SER A 433 -9.06 -21.41 9.10
C SER A 433 -8.05 -21.66 10.24
N ARG A 434 -6.92 -20.94 10.23
CA ARG A 434 -5.91 -21.02 11.30
C ARG A 434 -6.40 -20.38 12.60
N VAL A 435 -7.02 -19.20 12.52
CA VAL A 435 -7.52 -18.48 13.70
C VAL A 435 -8.69 -19.21 14.34
N GLY A 436 -9.61 -19.77 13.54
CA GLY A 436 -10.75 -20.54 14.02
C GLY A 436 -10.39 -21.91 14.61
N ALA A 437 -9.22 -22.47 14.26
CA ALA A 437 -8.70 -23.69 14.90
C ALA A 437 -8.04 -23.42 16.28
N CYS A 438 -7.78 -22.15 16.61
CA CYS A 438 -7.18 -21.73 17.89
C CYS A 438 -8.20 -21.21 18.92
N THR A 439 -9.48 -21.14 18.54
CA THR A 439 -10.63 -20.83 19.40
C THR A 439 -11.41 -22.09 19.71
#